data_AF-A0A949ICB8-F1
#
_entry.id   AF-A0A949ICB8-F1
#
_cell.length_a   1.000
_cell.length_b   1.000
_cell.length_c   1.000
_cell.angle_alpha   90.00
_cell.angle_beta   90.00
_cell.angle_gamma   90.00
#
_symmetry.space_group_name_H-M   'P 1'
#
loop_
_entity.id
_entity.type
_entity.pdbx_description
1 polymer ?
#
loop_
_entity_poly.entity_id
_entity_poly.type
_entity_poly.pdbx_seq_one_letter_code
_entity_poly.pdbx_strand_id
1 'polypeptide(L)'
;MRLGACTRGVTLIELMVVLALIAILLTIGVPSYQSFTTSNRMSGELNNLLGDLQYARAEAIKLGRPVVVCTSSDGATCTGASNWMVGRIVYADVNNDGTVQASEILRVQPALTSTDTF
;
A
#
# COMPACT_ATOMS: atom_id res chain seq x y z
N MET A 1 28.10 -52.71 -17.19
CA MET A 1 27.63 -51.59 -18.03
C MET A 1 27.83 -50.30 -17.23
N ARG A 2 29.00 -49.66 -17.35
CA ARG A 2 29.28 -48.39 -16.65
C ARG A 2 28.84 -47.26 -17.58
N LEU A 3 27.69 -46.65 -17.32
CA LEU A 3 27.33 -45.39 -17.96
C LEU A 3 28.27 -44.32 -17.39
N GLY A 4 29.27 -43.93 -18.18
CA GLY A 4 30.08 -42.76 -17.89
C GLY A 4 29.21 -41.52 -18.02
N ALA A 5 29.00 -40.80 -16.92
CA ALA A 5 28.41 -39.47 -16.97
C ALA A 5 29.40 -38.55 -17.70
N CYS A 6 29.03 -38.09 -18.90
CA CYS A 6 29.80 -37.13 -19.66
C CYS A 6 29.47 -35.73 -19.14
N THR A 7 30.33 -35.18 -18.28
CA THR A 7 30.21 -33.80 -17.81
C THR A 7 30.51 -32.87 -18.98
N ARG A 8 29.48 -32.46 -19.71
CA ARG A 8 29.59 -31.45 -20.78
C ARG A 8 29.91 -30.10 -20.14
N GLY A 9 31.10 -29.55 -20.41
CA GLY A 9 31.46 -28.18 -20.03
C GLY A 9 30.79 -27.17 -20.96
N VAL A 10 30.34 -26.05 -20.40
CA VAL A 10 29.84 -24.91 -21.18
C VAL A 10 30.99 -24.24 -21.92
N THR A 11 30.75 -23.84 -23.17
CA THR A 11 31.76 -23.14 -23.97
C THR A 11 31.78 -21.64 -23.65
N LEU A 12 32.91 -20.97 -23.89
CA LEU A 12 33.02 -19.52 -23.68
C LEU A 12 31.99 -18.75 -24.51
N ILE A 13 31.75 -19.18 -25.75
CA ILE A 13 30.76 -18.57 -26.64
C ILE A 13 29.33 -18.77 -26.14
N GLU A 14 29.01 -19.93 -25.56
CA GLU A 14 27.70 -20.22 -24.98
C GLU A 14 27.41 -19.31 -23.79
N LEU A 15 28.41 -19.07 -22.93
CA LEU A 15 28.29 -18.14 -21.80
C LEU A 15 28.06 -16.69 -22.30
N MET A 16 28.77 -16.27 -23.35
CA MET A 16 28.56 -14.93 -23.95
C MET A 16 27.15 -14.76 -24.53
N VAL A 17 26.61 -15.79 -25.20
CA VAL A 17 25.25 -15.75 -25.73
C VAL A 17 24.22 -15.68 -24.61
N VAL A 18 24.38 -16.48 -23.54
CA VAL A 18 23.48 -16.45 -22.37
C VAL A 18 23.48 -15.07 -21.70
N LEU A 19 24.66 -14.46 -21.50
CA LEU A 19 24.76 -13.11 -20.94
C LEU A 19 24.09 -12.06 -21.84
N ALA A 20 24.26 -12.16 -23.17
CA ALA A 20 23.60 -11.27 -24.11
C ALA A 20 22.06 -11.37 -24.01
N LEU A 21 21.52 -12.59 -23.90
CA LEU A 21 20.09 -12.81 -23.72
C LEU A 21 19.59 -12.26 -22.37
N ILE A 22 20.33 -12.50 -21.27
CA ILE A 22 20.00 -11.95 -19.95
C ILE A 22 19.97 -10.42 -19.99
N ALA A 23 20.96 -9.79 -20.63
CA ALA A 23 21.00 -8.33 -20.77
C ALA A 23 19.76 -7.78 -21.49
N ILE A 24 19.34 -8.40 -22.60
CA ILE A 24 18.14 -8.03 -23.34
C ILE A 24 16.86 -8.22 -22.50
N LEU A 25 16.79 -9.29 -21.70
CA LEU A 25 15.63 -9.54 -20.84
C LEU A 25 15.55 -8.54 -19.69
N LEU A 26 16.69 -8.16 -19.10
CA LEU A 26 16.73 -7.22 -17.97
C LEU A 26 16.33 -5.81 -18.39
N THR A 27 16.70 -5.35 -19.59
CA THR A 27 16.33 -4.01 -20.06
C THR A 27 14.83 -3.80 -20.18
N ILE A 28 14.07 -4.87 -20.44
CA ILE A 28 12.60 -4.82 -20.54
C ILE A 28 11.94 -5.25 -19.22
N GLY A 29 12.51 -6.25 -18.54
CA GLY A 29 11.94 -6.84 -17.32
C GLY A 29 11.99 -5.91 -16.11
N VAL A 30 13.10 -5.18 -15.89
CA VAL A 30 13.26 -4.28 -14.75
C VAL A 30 12.24 -3.13 -14.74
N PRO A 31 12.06 -2.33 -15.82
CA PRO A 31 11.08 -1.25 -15.82
C PRO A 31 9.63 -1.76 -15.75
N SER A 32 9.34 -2.93 -16.32
CA SER A 32 8.03 -3.57 -16.23
C SER A 32 7.70 -3.96 -14.78
N TYR A 33 8.67 -4.55 -14.07
CA TYR A 33 8.52 -4.91 -12.65
C TYR A 33 8.25 -3.68 -11.78
N GLN A 34 9.01 -2.60 -11.97
CA GLN A 34 8.79 -1.33 -11.25
C GLN A 34 7.36 -0.82 -11.46
N SER A 35 6.89 -0.77 -12.71
CA SER A 35 5.55 -0.27 -13.06
C SER A 35 4.43 -1.12 -12.42
N PHE A 36 4.61 -2.44 -12.39
CA PHE A 36 3.67 -3.36 -11.73
C PHE A 36 3.63 -3.15 -10.21
N THR A 37 4.79 -2.97 -9.56
CA THR A 37 4.83 -2.73 -8.12
C THR A 37 4.17 -1.40 -7.72
N THR A 38 4.35 -0.33 -8.49
CA THR A 38 3.72 0.98 -8.24
C THR A 38 2.19 0.87 -8.31
N SER A 39 1.66 0.17 -9.31
CA SER A 39 0.20 0.00 -9.49
C SER A 39 -0.43 -0.79 -8.34
N ASN A 40 0.25 -1.84 -7.85
CA ASN A 40 -0.22 -2.62 -6.72
C ASN A 40 -0.18 -1.83 -5.40
N ARG A 41 0.83 -0.98 -5.19
CA ARG A 41 0.92 -0.13 -4.01
C ARG A 41 -0.22 0.89 -3.97
N MET A 42 -0.49 1.57 -5.09
CA MET A 42 -1.62 2.50 -5.19
C MET A 42 -2.96 1.82 -4.87
N SER A 43 -3.14 0.59 -5.36
CA SER A 43 -4.33 -0.21 -5.06
C SER A 43 -4.39 -0.59 -3.56
N GLY A 44 -3.25 -0.91 -2.94
CA GLY A 44 -3.15 -1.19 -1.51
C GLY A 44 -3.56 0.01 -0.64
N GLU A 45 -3.12 1.21 -1.01
CA GLU A 45 -3.49 2.44 -0.29
C GLU A 45 -4.99 2.76 -0.37
N LEU A 46 -5.58 2.59 -1.56
CA LEU A 46 -7.03 2.73 -1.73
C LEU A 46 -7.81 1.69 -0.94
N ASN A 47 -7.33 0.44 -0.92
CA ASN A 47 -7.97 -0.63 -0.16
C ASN A 47 -7.90 -0.38 1.35
N ASN A 48 -6.82 0.20 1.86
CA ASN A 48 -6.72 0.61 3.26
C ASN A 48 -7.79 1.65 3.60
N LEU A 49 -7.90 2.72 2.81
CA LEU A 49 -8.93 3.74 3.01
C LEU A 49 -10.34 3.15 2.93
N LEU A 50 -10.58 2.29 1.96
CA LEU A 50 -11.85 1.58 1.80
C LEU A 50 -12.17 0.71 3.03
N GLY A 51 -11.17 0.03 3.59
CA GLY A 51 -11.30 -0.76 4.81
C GLY A 51 -11.76 0.07 6.00
N ASP A 52 -11.32 1.33 6.09
CA ASP A 52 -11.72 2.20 7.20
C ASP A 52 -13.09 2.83 7.01
N LEU A 53 -13.47 3.12 5.77
CA LEU A 53 -14.85 3.52 5.47
C LEU A 53 -15.82 2.38 5.78
N GLN A 54 -15.44 1.14 5.45
CA GLN A 54 -16.21 -0.04 5.84
C GLN A 54 -16.28 -0.21 7.36
N TYR A 55 -15.16 -0.04 8.06
CA TYR A 55 -15.11 -0.06 9.53
C TYR A 55 -16.01 1.02 10.14
N ALA A 56 -15.88 2.27 9.68
CA ALA A 56 -16.69 3.40 10.14
C ALA A 56 -18.19 3.15 9.93
N ARG A 57 -18.56 2.61 8.76
CA ARG A 57 -19.95 2.22 8.47
C ARG A 57 -20.45 1.14 9.40
N ALA A 58 -19.66 0.09 9.64
CA ALA A 58 -20.05 -0.98 10.55
C ALA A 58 -20.22 -0.45 11.98
N GLU A 59 -19.34 0.44 12.40
CA GLU A 59 -19.41 1.03 13.74
C GLU A 59 -20.57 2.02 13.89
N ALA A 60 -20.89 2.81 12.86
CA ALA A 60 -22.07 3.66 12.83
C ALA A 60 -23.37 2.85 13.00
N ILE A 61 -23.44 1.68 12.35
CA ILE A 61 -24.59 0.78 12.47
C ILE A 61 -24.67 0.18 13.88
N LYS A 62 -23.55 -0.27 14.45
CA LYS A 62 -23.53 -0.86 15.80
C LYS A 62 -23.89 0.14 16.88
N LEU A 63 -23.36 1.36 16.79
CA LEU A 63 -23.58 2.41 17.78
C LEU A 63 -24.92 3.14 17.57
N GLY A 64 -25.51 3.03 16.38
CA GLY A 64 -26.72 3.77 15.99
C GLY A 64 -26.48 5.28 15.90
N ARG A 65 -25.24 5.71 15.60
CA ARG A 65 -24.79 7.10 15.62
C ARG A 65 -23.87 7.40 14.44
N PRO A 66 -23.75 8.67 14.01
CA PRO A 66 -22.82 9.04 12.95
C PRO A 66 -21.37 8.75 13.37
N VAL A 67 -20.64 8.06 12.48
CA VAL A 67 -19.19 7.87 12.59
C VAL A 67 -18.56 8.57 11.40
N VAL A 68 -17.57 9.41 11.68
CA VAL A 68 -16.93 10.28 10.70
C VAL A 68 -15.50 9.83 10.50
N VAL A 69 -15.06 9.85 9.24
CA VAL A 69 -13.65 9.65 8.86
C VAL A 69 -13.12 10.98 8.36
N CYS A 70 -12.03 11.46 8.97
CA CYS A 70 -11.40 12.71 8.56
C CYS A 70 -9.88 12.55 8.50
N THR A 71 -9.24 13.41 7.70
CA THR A 71 -7.79 13.51 7.62
C THR A 71 -7.24 14.15 8.90
N SER A 72 -6.11 13.64 9.38
CA SER A 72 -5.49 14.08 10.62
C SER A 72 -3.98 13.85 10.56
N SER A 73 -3.20 14.88 10.88
CA SER A 73 -1.74 14.81 10.93
C SER A 73 -1.19 14.54 12.34
N ASP A 74 -1.98 14.86 13.37
CA ASP A 74 -1.63 14.71 14.79
C ASP A 74 -2.33 13.50 15.44
N GLY A 75 -3.28 12.87 14.74
CA GLY A 75 -4.10 11.78 15.26
C GLY A 75 -5.14 12.23 16.28
N ALA A 76 -5.35 13.53 16.45
CA ALA A 76 -6.17 14.12 17.49
C ALA A 76 -7.15 15.17 16.97
N THR A 77 -6.89 15.79 15.83
CA THR A 77 -7.78 16.79 15.22
C THR A 77 -8.03 16.48 13.75
N CYS A 78 -9.23 16.80 13.27
CA CYS A 78 -9.52 16.79 11.85
C CYS A 78 -8.88 18.02 11.20
N THR A 79 -8.00 17.82 10.23
CA THR A 79 -7.35 18.92 9.50
C THR A 79 -8.22 19.48 8.38
N GLY A 80 -9.28 18.76 7.99
CA GLY A 80 -10.14 19.13 6.85
C GLY A 80 -9.38 19.15 5.51
N ALA A 81 -8.15 18.61 5.48
CA ALA A 81 -7.30 18.64 4.31
C ALA A 81 -7.79 17.61 3.29
N SER A 82 -7.69 17.95 2.01
CA SER A 82 -7.94 17.03 0.89
C SER A 82 -6.82 15.98 0.73
N ASN A 83 -5.73 16.11 1.47
CA ASN A 83 -4.63 15.16 1.46
C ASN A 83 -4.91 13.97 2.39
N TRP A 84 -5.33 12.84 1.83
CA TRP A 84 -5.58 11.60 2.56
C TRP A 84 -4.32 10.79 2.88
N MET A 85 -3.15 11.29 2.48
CA MET A 85 -1.86 10.64 2.70
C MET A 85 -1.24 11.00 4.05
N VAL A 86 -1.67 12.09 4.72
CA VAL A 86 -1.06 12.54 6.00
C VAL A 86 -1.47 11.69 7.22
N GLY A 87 -2.50 10.86 7.06
CA GLY A 87 -3.10 10.10 8.15
C GLY A 87 -4.57 10.44 8.29
N ARG A 88 -5.29 9.61 9.04
CA ARG A 88 -6.73 9.74 9.22
C ARG A 88 -7.18 9.18 10.55
N ILE A 89 -8.26 9.72 11.05
CA ILE A 89 -8.94 9.25 12.25
C ILE A 89 -10.38 8.88 11.92
N VAL A 90 -10.88 7.89 12.66
CA VAL A 90 -12.28 7.48 12.68
C VAL A 90 -12.80 7.74 14.07
N TYR A 91 -13.86 8.54 14.20
CA TYR A 91 -14.47 8.87 15.49
C TYR A 91 -16.00 8.80 15.39
N ALA A 92 -16.64 8.45 16.50
CA ALA A 92 -18.10 8.48 16.62
C ALA A 92 -18.52 9.84 17.17
N ASP A 93 -19.34 10.58 16.43
CA ASP A 93 -19.85 11.88 16.90
C ASP A 93 -21.02 11.60 17.87
N VAL A 94 -20.70 11.52 19.17
CA VAL A 94 -21.64 11.05 20.20
C VAL A 94 -22.61 12.17 20.59
N ASN A 95 -22.14 13.41 20.57
CA ASN A 95 -22.90 14.61 20.93
C ASN A 95 -23.41 15.40 19.72
N ASN A 96 -23.12 14.95 18.50
CA ASN A 96 -23.60 15.47 17.23
C ASN A 96 -23.16 16.92 16.97
N ASP A 97 -21.95 17.27 17.42
CA ASP A 97 -21.36 18.61 17.29
C ASP A 97 -20.36 18.76 16.13
N GLY A 98 -20.04 17.65 15.44
CA GLY A 98 -19.12 17.62 14.31
C GLY A 98 -17.66 17.91 14.67
N THR A 99 -17.31 17.84 15.96
CA THR A 99 -15.94 18.05 16.45
C THR A 99 -15.35 16.75 16.97
N VAL A 100 -14.04 16.61 16.84
CA VAL A 100 -13.33 15.47 17.42
C VAL A 100 -13.05 15.72 18.89
N GLN A 101 -13.47 14.78 19.73
CA GLN A 101 -13.06 14.70 21.13
C GLN A 101 -12.21 13.44 21.34
N ALA A 102 -11.20 13.52 22.21
CA ALA A 102 -10.29 12.40 22.44
C ALA A 102 -10.99 11.11 22.92
N SER A 103 -12.12 11.23 23.62
CA SER A 103 -12.95 10.11 24.08
C SER A 103 -13.79 9.46 22.97
N GLU A 104 -13.93 10.10 21.82
CA GLU A 104 -14.76 9.67 20.71
C GLU A 104 -13.97 9.00 19.58
N ILE A 105 -12.63 9.08 19.65
CA ILE A 105 -11.74 8.48 18.66
C ILE A 105 -11.78 6.95 18.79
N LEU A 106 -12.19 6.31 17.70
CA LEU A 106 -12.29 4.86 17.59
C LEU A 106 -11.03 4.26 16.98
N ARG A 107 -10.41 4.97 16.04
CA ARG A 107 -9.21 4.50 15.34
C ARG A 107 -8.37 5.66 14.84
N VAL A 108 -7.06 5.53 14.97
CA VAL A 108 -6.07 6.43 14.37
C VAL A 108 -5.24 5.63 13.39
N GLN A 109 -5.00 6.21 12.22
CA GLN A 109 -4.13 5.64 11.22
C GLN A 109 -3.05 6.62 10.82
N PRO A 110 -1.81 6.11 10.70
CA PRO A 110 -0.69 6.93 10.31
C PRO A 110 -0.84 7.39 8.86
N ALA A 111 0.03 8.32 8.49
CA ALA A 111 0.28 8.68 7.11
C ALA A 111 0.49 7.43 6.25
N LEU A 112 -0.10 7.44 5.06
CA LEU A 112 0.19 6.45 4.05
C LEU A 112 1.63 6.70 3.62
N THR A 113 2.52 5.73 3.82
CA THR A 113 3.92 5.86 3.45
C THR A 113 4.03 5.72 1.94
N SER A 114 3.72 6.77 1.19
CA SER A 114 4.12 6.84 -0.21
C SER A 114 5.64 6.93 -0.25
N THR A 115 6.30 5.82 -0.58
CA THR A 115 7.72 5.81 -0.96
C THR A 115 7.89 6.34 -2.40
N ASP A 116 6.97 7.18 -2.85
CA ASP A 116 7.00 7.87 -4.13
C ASP A 116 7.91 9.10 -4.00
N THR A 117 9.13 8.86 -3.51
CA THR A 117 10.22 9.81 -3.60
C THR A 117 10.82 9.61 -4.97
N PHE A 118 10.42 10.47 -5.91
CA PHE A 118 11.22 10.70 -7.11
C PHE A 118 12.50 11.45 -6.73
#